data_AF-A0A5C6WYZ3-F1
#
_entry.id   AF-A0A5C6WYZ3-F1
#
_cell.length_a   1.000
_cell.length_b   1.000
_cell.length_c   1.000
_cell.angle_alpha   90.00
_cell.angle_beta   90.00
_cell.angle_gamma   90.00
#
_symmetry.space_group_name_H-M   'P 1'
#
loop_
_entity.id
_entity.type
_entity.pdbx_description
1 polymer ?
#
loop_
_entity_poly.entity_id
_entity_poly.type
_entity_poly.pdbx_seq_one_letter_code
_entity_poly.pdbx_strand_id
1 'polypeptide(L)'
;MNPAPTLDHTARRAILQLAYWHLERGHLHKSEALTRGLLSLDATDGPAWYYLGESLRRRGRLSDAVQALTQATRHGDRRPQTWLALAEVQVLCAEPDAARHAITELCRLVPRDDPRAKRARALLRCCPAPFVAS
;
A
#
# COMPACT_ATOMS: atom_id res chain seq x y z
N MET A 1 8.13 17.15 27.56
CA MET A 1 7.82 16.30 26.39
C MET A 1 7.36 14.97 26.93
N ASN A 2 6.06 14.65 26.83
CA ASN A 2 5.60 13.29 27.12
C ASN A 2 6.08 12.41 25.95
N PRO A 3 6.78 11.29 26.20
CA PRO A 3 7.02 10.32 25.14
C PRO A 3 5.65 9.89 24.62
N ALA A 4 5.48 9.88 23.29
CA ALA A 4 4.27 9.34 22.67
C ALA A 4 4.00 7.96 23.28
N PRO A 5 2.74 7.61 23.60
CA PRO A 5 2.42 6.33 24.18
C PRO A 5 2.95 5.24 23.25
N THR A 6 4.03 4.58 23.65
CA THR A 6 4.63 3.50 22.87
C THR A 6 3.66 2.34 22.92
N LEU A 7 2.93 2.13 21.82
CA LEU A 7 2.08 0.98 21.68
C LEU A 7 2.96 -0.27 21.76
N ASP A 8 2.59 -1.20 22.64
CA ASP A 8 3.28 -2.48 22.73
C ASP A 8 3.35 -3.14 21.34
N HIS A 9 4.54 -3.55 20.92
CA HIS A 9 4.77 -4.20 19.64
C HIS A 9 3.88 -5.44 19.49
N THR A 10 3.58 -6.16 20.58
CA THR A 10 2.69 -7.33 20.50
C THR A 10 1.25 -6.92 20.17
N ALA A 11 0.72 -5.89 20.84
CA ALA A 11 -0.60 -5.32 20.59
C ALA A 11 -0.71 -4.74 19.17
N ARG A 12 0.30 -3.97 18.73
CA ARG A 12 0.43 -3.48 17.35
C ARG A 12 0.30 -4.63 16.35
N ARG A 13 1.10 -5.69 16.53
CA ARG A 13 1.11 -6.84 15.63
C ARG A 13 -0.24 -7.54 15.61
N ALA A 14 -0.90 -7.70 16.75
CA ALA A 14 -2.23 -8.30 16.84
C ALA A 14 -3.28 -7.47 16.09
N ILE A 15 -3.26 -6.14 16.21
CA ILE A 15 -4.16 -5.24 15.49
C ILE A 15 -3.95 -5.35 13.97
N LEU A 16 -2.69 -5.38 13.51
CA LEU A 16 -2.37 -5.56 12.08
C LEU A 16 -2.85 -6.91 11.55
N GLN A 17 -2.70 -7.99 12.33
CA GLN A 17 -3.23 -9.31 11.96
C GLN A 17 -4.76 -9.28 11.88
N LEU A 18 -5.43 -8.66 12.84
CA LEU A 18 -6.88 -8.54 12.83
C LEU A 18 -7.38 -7.71 11.63
N ALA A 19 -6.70 -6.61 11.30
CA ALA A 19 -6.99 -5.79 10.13
C ALA A 19 -6.83 -6.57 8.83
N TYR A 20 -5.80 -7.41 8.71
CA TYR A 20 -5.62 -8.34 7.61
C TYR A 20 -6.78 -9.36 7.52
N TRP A 21 -7.14 -10.01 8.63
CA TRP A 21 -8.26 -10.94 8.66
C TRP A 21 -9.58 -10.28 8.24
N HIS A 22 -9.82 -9.03 8.64
CA HIS A 22 -11.01 -8.29 8.21
C HIS A 22 -10.98 -7.94 6.72
N LEU A 23 -9.82 -7.65 6.14
CA LEU A 23 -9.67 -7.44 4.69
C LEU A 23 -10.04 -8.69 3.90
N GLU A 24 -9.52 -9.84 4.32
CA GLU A 24 -9.78 -11.12 3.65
C GLU A 24 -11.26 -11.53 3.75
N ARG A 25 -11.93 -11.17 4.85
CA ARG A 25 -13.37 -11.39 5.03
C ARG A 25 -14.25 -10.34 4.33
N GLY A 26 -13.69 -9.32 3.69
CA GLY A 26 -14.44 -8.22 3.07
C GLY A 26 -15.03 -7.23 4.07
N HIS A 27 -14.68 -7.31 5.35
CA HIS A 27 -15.10 -6.36 6.39
C HIS A 27 -14.25 -5.07 6.34
N LEU A 28 -14.27 -4.39 5.19
CA LEU A 28 -13.38 -3.28 4.87
C LEU A 28 -13.47 -2.11 5.88
N HIS A 29 -14.68 -1.81 6.36
CA HIS A 29 -14.90 -0.77 7.36
C HIS A 29 -14.21 -1.06 8.70
N LYS A 30 -14.17 -2.34 9.12
CA LYS A 30 -13.50 -2.73 10.38
C LYS A 30 -11.99 -2.63 10.24
N SER A 31 -11.45 -3.08 9.10
CA SER A 31 -10.01 -2.96 8.83
C SER A 31 -9.56 -1.50 8.78
N GLU A 32 -10.32 -0.65 8.10
CA GLU A 32 -10.08 0.80 8.06
C GLU A 32 -10.12 1.44 9.45
N ALA A 33 -11.10 1.07 10.30
CA ALA A 33 -11.18 1.58 11.67
C ALA A 33 -9.97 1.15 12.52
N LEU A 34 -9.59 -0.12 12.45
CA LEU A 34 -8.44 -0.67 13.20
C LEU A 34 -7.13 0.01 12.78
N THR A 35 -6.91 0.16 11.48
CA THR A 35 -5.70 0.78 10.93
C THR A 35 -5.63 2.27 11.22
N ARG A 36 -6.75 3.01 11.16
CA ARG A 36 -6.77 4.42 11.60
C ARG A 36 -6.54 4.59 13.09
N GLY A 37 -7.09 3.70 13.92
CA GLY A 37 -6.81 3.70 15.35
C GLY A 37 -5.32 3.51 15.63
N LEU A 38 -4.69 2.59 14.89
CA LEU A 38 -3.26 2.35 14.98
C LEU A 38 -2.45 3.59 14.55
N LEU A 39 -2.83 4.23 13.45
CA LEU A 39 -2.18 5.45 12.95
C LEU A 39 -2.40 6.68 13.83
N SER A 40 -3.45 6.69 14.65
CA SER A 40 -3.67 7.75 15.64
C SER A 40 -2.71 7.63 16.84
N LEU A 41 -2.19 6.42 17.09
CA LEU A 41 -1.19 6.14 18.12
C LEU A 41 0.22 6.28 17.56
N ASP A 42 0.45 5.74 16.37
CA ASP A 42 1.72 5.82 15.64
C ASP A 42 1.47 6.11 14.16
N ALA A 43 1.57 7.38 13.80
CA ALA A 43 1.42 7.83 12.41
C ALA A 43 2.55 7.37 11.49
N THR A 44 3.62 6.78 12.03
CA THR A 44 4.77 6.30 11.27
C THR A 44 4.74 4.80 10.99
N ASP A 45 3.64 4.12 11.34
CA ASP A 45 3.48 2.69 11.09
C ASP A 45 3.18 2.41 9.60
N GLY A 46 4.23 2.17 8.81
CA GLY A 46 4.13 1.82 7.39
C GLY A 46 3.16 0.66 7.11
N PRO A 47 3.23 -0.47 7.84
CA PRO A 47 2.25 -1.54 7.72
C PRO A 47 0.78 -1.14 7.96
N ALA A 48 0.51 -0.24 8.89
CA ALA A 48 -0.84 0.25 9.14
C ALA A 48 -1.36 1.08 7.96
N TRP A 49 -0.51 1.96 7.40
CA TRP A 49 -0.80 2.71 6.18
C TRP A 49 -1.11 1.80 4.98
N TYR A 50 -0.40 0.69 4.84
CA TYR A 50 -0.67 -0.29 3.78
C TYR A 50 -2.08 -0.89 3.91
N TYR A 51 -2.44 -1.40 5.10
CA TYR A 51 -3.76 -2.02 5.29
C TYR A 51 -4.90 -1.01 5.19
N LEU A 52 -4.66 0.25 5.58
CA LEU A 52 -5.59 1.35 5.33
C LEU A 52 -5.77 1.56 3.82
N GLY A 53 -4.68 1.65 3.07
CA GLY A 53 -4.71 1.82 1.61
C GLY A 53 -5.42 0.68 0.89
N GLU A 54 -5.15 -0.57 1.28
CA GLU A 54 -5.84 -1.74 0.72
C GLU A 54 -7.34 -1.75 1.06
N SER A 55 -7.71 -1.34 2.27
CA SER A 55 -9.11 -1.20 2.67
C SER A 55 -9.83 -0.16 1.82
N LEU A 56 -9.21 1.00 1.62
CA LEU A 56 -9.75 2.09 0.80
C LEU A 56 -9.86 1.69 -0.67
N ARG A 57 -8.84 0.99 -1.21
CA ARG A 57 -8.83 0.47 -2.57
C ARG A 57 -10.02 -0.47 -2.82
N ARG A 58 -10.21 -1.47 -1.95
CA ARG A 58 -11.34 -2.41 -2.07
C ARG A 58 -12.70 -1.73 -1.90
N ARG A 59 -12.76 -0.57 -1.24
CA ARG A 59 -13.96 0.27 -1.13
C ARG A 59 -14.20 1.19 -2.34
N GLY A 60 -13.30 1.21 -3.32
CA GLY A 60 -13.36 2.10 -4.48
C GLY A 60 -12.91 3.53 -4.21
N ARG A 61 -12.37 3.83 -3.02
CA ARG A 61 -11.81 5.15 -2.68
C ARG A 61 -10.36 5.24 -3.17
N LEU A 62 -10.21 5.25 -4.50
CA LEU A 62 -8.90 5.08 -5.14
C LEU A 62 -7.93 6.22 -4.82
N SER A 63 -8.37 7.47 -4.84
CA SER A 63 -7.52 8.63 -4.52
C SER A 63 -6.96 8.56 -3.09
N ASP A 64 -7.82 8.23 -2.11
CA ASP A 64 -7.39 8.07 -0.71
C ASP A 64 -6.47 6.85 -0.54
N ALA A 65 -6.70 5.79 -1.32
CA ALA A 65 -5.84 4.61 -1.33
C ALA A 65 -4.43 4.93 -1.85
N VAL A 66 -4.30 5.74 -2.92
CA VAL A 66 -2.99 6.21 -3.41
C VAL A 66 -2.25 6.95 -2.30
N GLN A 67 -2.93 7.88 -1.62
CA GLN A 67 -2.32 8.66 -0.55
C GLN A 67 -1.85 7.75 0.60
N ALA A 68 -2.70 6.84 1.08
CA ALA A 68 -2.35 5.92 2.16
C ALA A 68 -1.19 4.97 1.78
N LEU A 69 -1.21 4.39 0.58
CA LEU A 69 -0.13 3.52 0.10
C LEU A 69 1.19 4.29 -0.12
N THR A 70 1.11 5.55 -0.52
CA THR A 70 2.28 6.44 -0.62
C THR A 70 2.87 6.76 0.76
N GLN A 71 2.03 6.94 1.78
CA GLN A 71 2.53 7.08 3.15
C GLN A 71 3.17 5.79 3.65
N ALA A 72 2.61 4.63 3.28
CA ALA A 72 3.20 3.33 3.63
C ALA A 72 4.64 3.21 3.12
N THR A 73 4.89 3.55 1.85
CA THR A 73 6.24 3.50 1.27
C THR A 73 7.18 4.56 1.89
N ARG A 74 6.68 5.77 2.17
CA ARG A 74 7.44 6.83 2.86
C ARG A 74 7.86 6.44 4.28
N HIS A 75 7.00 5.74 5.00
CA HIS A 75 7.26 5.27 6.37
C HIS A 75 8.01 3.93 6.42
N GLY A 76 8.66 3.55 5.32
CA GLY A 76 9.60 2.43 5.30
C GLY A 76 8.95 1.06 5.12
N ASP A 77 7.68 0.98 4.69
CA ASP A 77 7.11 -0.30 4.28
C ASP A 77 7.74 -0.77 2.98
N ARG A 78 8.76 -1.62 3.12
CA ARG A 78 9.51 -2.22 2.01
C ARG A 78 8.90 -3.51 1.49
N ARG A 79 7.66 -3.81 1.84
CA ARG A 79 6.99 -5.02 1.34
C ARG A 79 6.70 -4.87 -0.15
N PRO A 80 6.99 -5.90 -0.97
CA PRO A 80 6.66 -5.89 -2.39
C PRO A 80 5.15 -5.74 -2.64
N GLN A 81 4.31 -6.20 -1.70
CA GLN A 81 2.86 -6.04 -1.78
C GLN A 81 2.43 -4.58 -1.79
N THR A 82 3.11 -3.71 -1.05
CA THR A 82 2.80 -2.28 -0.93
C THR A 82 3.05 -1.56 -2.25
N TRP A 83 4.19 -1.84 -2.88
CA TRP A 83 4.51 -1.28 -4.20
C TRP A 83 3.60 -1.80 -5.31
N LEU A 84 3.24 -3.09 -5.28
CA LEU A 84 2.27 -3.65 -6.22
C LEU A 84 0.89 -3.01 -6.05
N ALA A 85 0.40 -2.90 -4.82
CA ALA A 85 -0.88 -2.28 -4.53
C ALA A 85 -0.89 -0.80 -4.97
N LEU A 86 0.19 -0.05 -4.68
CA LEU A 86 0.34 1.34 -5.09
C LEU A 86 0.27 1.47 -6.62
N ALA A 87 1.03 0.65 -7.35
CA ALA A 87 1.02 0.62 -8.80
C ALA A 87 -0.37 0.30 -9.37
N GLU A 88 -1.07 -0.69 -8.82
CA GLU A 88 -2.42 -1.05 -9.26
C GLU A 88 -3.41 0.11 -9.08
N VAL A 89 -3.38 0.77 -7.92
CA VAL A 89 -4.27 1.91 -7.67
C VAL A 89 -3.92 3.09 -8.57
N GLN A 90 -2.64 3.38 -8.79
CA GLN A 90 -2.21 4.47 -9.67
C GLN A 90 -2.64 4.24 -11.12
N VAL A 91 -2.58 3.01 -11.62
CA VAL A 91 -3.12 2.67 -12.95
C VAL A 91 -4.63 2.91 -13.00
N LEU A 92 -5.37 2.52 -11.95
CA LEU A 92 -6.82 2.75 -11.87
C LEU A 92 -7.17 4.24 -11.76
N CYS A 93 -6.32 5.06 -11.15
CA CYS A 93 -6.45 6.52 -11.09
C CYS A 93 -5.99 7.25 -12.36
N ALA A 94 -5.61 6.52 -13.42
CA ALA A 94 -5.05 7.08 -14.65
C ALA A 94 -3.75 7.91 -14.44
N GLU A 95 -2.92 7.51 -13.48
CA GLU A 95 -1.59 8.06 -13.22
C GLU A 95 -0.47 7.07 -13.64
N PRO A 96 -0.27 6.84 -14.95
CA PRO A 96 0.64 5.80 -15.44
C PRO A 96 2.12 6.08 -15.14
N ASP A 97 2.52 7.34 -15.02
CA ASP A 97 3.91 7.71 -14.71
C ASP A 97 4.27 7.37 -13.27
N ALA A 98 3.37 7.66 -12.33
CA ALA A 98 3.53 7.30 -10.94
C ALA A 98 3.53 5.77 -10.76
N ALA A 99 2.63 5.08 -11.47
CA ALA A 99 2.60 3.61 -11.51
C ALA A 99 3.91 3.01 -12.01
N ARG A 100 4.53 3.60 -13.05
CA ARG A 100 5.82 3.15 -13.59
C ARG A 100 6.93 3.24 -12.57
N HIS A 101 6.96 4.31 -11.77
CA HIS A 101 7.91 4.44 -10.68
C HIS A 101 7.72 3.33 -9.63
N ALA A 102 6.48 3.13 -9.16
CA ALA A 102 6.18 2.09 -8.17
C ALA A 102 6.53 0.67 -8.65
N ILE A 103 6.31 0.37 -9.94
CA ILE A 103 6.65 -0.92 -10.55
C ILE A 103 8.17 -1.10 -10.65
N THR A 104 8.91 -0.02 -10.94
CA THR A 104 10.37 -0.05 -10.96
C THR A 104 10.93 -0.38 -9.58
N GLU A 105 10.43 0.27 -8.53
CA GLU A 105 10.82 -0.01 -7.15
C GLU A 105 10.47 -1.45 -6.75
N LEU A 106 9.28 -1.94 -7.10
CA LEU A 106 8.92 -3.33 -6.90
C LEU A 106 9.91 -4.31 -7.56
N CYS A 107 10.26 -4.07 -8.82
CA CYS A 107 11.18 -4.94 -9.56
C CYS A 107 12.61 -4.92 -9.01
N ARG A 108 12.99 -3.93 -8.22
CA ARG A 108 14.26 -3.90 -7.48
C ARG A 108 14.24 -4.80 -6.24
N LEU A 109 13.07 -5.00 -5.65
CA LEU A 109 12.89 -5.74 -4.39
C LEU A 109 12.68 -7.24 -4.59
N VAL A 110 12.05 -7.64 -5.71
CA VAL A 110 11.72 -9.04 -5.98
C VAL A 110 12.41 -9.55 -7.25
N PRO A 111 12.76 -10.85 -7.30
CA PRO A 111 13.27 -11.45 -8.51
C PRO A 111 12.23 -11.39 -9.64
N ARG A 112 12.72 -11.37 -10.88
CA ARG A 112 11.90 -11.24 -12.09
C ARG A 112 10.77 -12.29 -12.19
N ASP A 113 11.00 -13.48 -11.66
CA ASP A 113 10.03 -14.58 -11.74
C ASP A 113 8.92 -14.53 -10.70
N ASP A 114 9.01 -13.62 -9.73
CA ASP A 114 7.98 -13.43 -8.71
C ASP A 114 6.63 -13.08 -9.36
N PRO A 115 5.51 -13.69 -8.92
CA PRO A 115 4.19 -13.40 -9.47
C PRO A 115 3.83 -11.91 -9.39
N ARG A 116 4.31 -11.18 -8.38
CA ARG A 116 4.09 -9.75 -8.21
C ARG A 116 4.85 -8.96 -9.27
N ALA A 117 6.10 -9.33 -9.56
CA ALA A 117 6.88 -8.72 -10.64
C ALA A 117 6.25 -8.98 -12.01
N LYS A 118 5.76 -10.22 -12.26
CA LYS A 118 5.05 -10.57 -13.49
C LYS A 118 3.78 -9.74 -13.67
N ARG A 119 2.99 -9.61 -12.61
CA ARG A 119 1.75 -8.80 -12.59
C ARG A 119 2.04 -7.32 -12.81
N ALA A 120 3.02 -6.77 -12.10
CA ALA A 120 3.44 -5.38 -12.26
C ALA A 120 3.91 -5.05 -13.69
N ARG A 121 4.69 -5.95 -14.32
CA ARG A 121 5.10 -5.79 -15.72
C ARG A 121 3.96 -5.93 -16.72
N ALA A 122 2.90 -6.68 -16.39
CA ALA A 122 1.69 -6.70 -17.19
C ALA A 122 0.98 -5.33 -17.16
N LEU A 123 0.92 -4.69 -15.98
CA LEU A 123 0.36 -3.33 -15.85
C LEU A 123 1.12 -2.31 -16.71
N LEU A 124 2.45 -2.39 -16.79
CA LEU A 124 3.26 -1.54 -17.66
C LEU A 124 2.93 -1.69 -19.15
N ARG A 125 2.49 -2.86 -19.59
CA ARG A 125 2.12 -3.08 -21.00
C ARG A 125 0.78 -2.46 -21.36
N CYS A 126 -0.12 -2.33 -20.38
CA CYS A 126 -1.41 -1.66 -20.55
C CYS A 126 -1.32 -0.14 -20.42
N CYS A 127 -0.24 0.39 -19.84
CA CYS A 127 0.03 1.83 -19.78
C CYS A 127 0.92 2.22 -20.96
N PRO A 128 0.44 2.98 -21.96
CA PRO A 128 1.34 3.51 -22.98
C PRO A 128 2.46 4.27 -22.28
N ALA A 129 3.71 4.04 -22.71
CA ALA A 129 4.82 4.86 -22.23
C ALA A 129 4.47 6.34 -22.49
N PRO A 130 4.84 7.28 -21.60
CA PRO A 130 4.96 8.65 -22.06
C PRO A 130 5.86 8.58 -23.29
N PHE A 131 5.40 9.16 -24.38
CA PHE A 131 6.15 9.29 -25.62
C PHE A 131 7.39 10.11 -25.25
N VAL A 132 8.49 9.45 -24.87
CA VAL A 132 9.78 10.12 -24.71
C VAL A 132 10.24 10.39 -26.12
N ALA A 133 9.79 11.53 -26.67
CA ALA A 133 10.44 12.14 -27.80
C ALA A 133 11.86 12.53 -27.34
N SER A 134 12.82 11.95 -28.09
CA SER A 134 14.26 12.21 -28.22
C SER A 134 14.91 13.28 -27.34
#